data_AF-A0A2A9GSQ8-F1
#
_entry.id   AF-A0A2A9GSQ8-F1
#
_cell.length_a   1.000
_cell.length_b   1.000
_cell.length_c   1.000
_cell.angle_alpha   90.00
_cell.angle_beta   90.00
_cell.angle_gamma   90.00
#
_symmetry.space_group_name_H-M   'P 1'
#
loop_
_entity.id
_entity.type
_entity.pdbx_description
1 polymer ?
#
loop_
_entity_poly.entity_id
_entity_poly.type
_entity_poly.pdbx_seq_one_letter_code
_entity_poly.pdbx_strand_id
1 'polypeptide(L)'
;MTGAADAFAIEYTQLPDILDCTTDDSKPILFTKTAIEGSDADLLACNRGIVNRVIDYVDRPEEISQDALRSMYVDLYARAVAELGWSAYRDRVPREVQVLALQGLALMDAPEHLELAKRAVAGELDDAEFARLFTRAEATQPLAHANAEFLRGLSTKQIISERNFDVAFSLALGRERGSGTGLLKWTGDLADLPG
;
A
#
# COMPACT_ATOMS: atom_id res chain seq x y z
N MET A 1 -27.75 -10.90 -13.06
CA MET A 1 -26.66 -9.96 -12.76
C MET A 1 -25.46 -10.76 -12.25
N THR A 2 -24.77 -11.49 -13.12
CA THR A 2 -23.70 -12.43 -12.74
C THR A 2 -22.33 -12.05 -13.32
N GLY A 3 -22.25 -11.06 -14.23
CA GLY A 3 -21.03 -10.80 -15.00
C GLY A 3 -19.87 -10.13 -14.24
N ALA A 4 -20.13 -9.30 -13.22
CA ALA A 4 -19.06 -8.56 -12.53
C ALA A 4 -18.34 -9.39 -11.47
N ALA A 5 -19.09 -10.20 -10.70
CA ALA A 5 -18.52 -11.13 -9.73
C ALA A 5 -17.73 -12.25 -10.44
N ASP A 6 -18.26 -12.78 -11.55
CA ASP A 6 -17.56 -13.80 -12.34
C ASP A 6 -16.28 -13.25 -13.01
N ALA A 7 -16.28 -12.02 -13.52
CA ALA A 7 -15.08 -11.39 -14.07
C ALA A 7 -14.00 -11.16 -13.00
N PHE A 8 -14.39 -10.65 -11.83
CA PHE A 8 -13.47 -10.41 -10.72
C PHE A 8 -12.89 -11.71 -10.15
N ALA A 9 -13.69 -12.77 -10.04
CA ALA A 9 -13.24 -14.10 -9.62
C ALA A 9 -12.29 -14.76 -10.64
N ILE A 10 -12.55 -14.62 -11.94
CA ILE A 10 -11.66 -15.09 -13.02
C ILE A 10 -10.33 -14.35 -12.97
N GLU A 11 -10.36 -13.05 -12.68
CA GLU A 11 -9.20 -12.17 -12.68
C GLU A 11 -8.19 -12.47 -11.56
N TYR A 12 -8.63 -12.96 -10.40
CA TYR A 12 -7.76 -13.36 -9.29
C TYR A 12 -7.46 -14.87 -9.24
N THR A 13 -7.68 -15.61 -10.33
CA THR A 13 -7.22 -17.01 -10.44
C THR A 13 -5.70 -17.18 -10.28
N GLN A 14 -4.93 -16.09 -10.41
CA GLN A 14 -3.48 -16.01 -10.16
C GLN A 14 -3.13 -15.58 -8.73
N LEU A 15 -4.07 -15.64 -7.78
CA LEU A 15 -3.83 -15.26 -6.39
C LEU A 15 -2.57 -15.92 -5.76
N PRO A 16 -2.27 -17.22 -6.01
CA PRO A 16 -1.01 -17.79 -5.56
C PRO A 16 0.23 -17.05 -6.10
N ASP A 17 0.23 -16.67 -7.37
CA ASP A 17 1.35 -15.96 -8.01
C ASP A 17 1.45 -14.51 -7.50
N ILE A 18 0.31 -13.85 -7.24
CA ILE A 18 0.27 -12.51 -6.65
C ILE A 18 0.92 -12.54 -5.26
N LEU A 19 0.63 -13.57 -4.47
CA LEU A 19 1.10 -13.71 -3.09
C LEU A 19 2.51 -14.31 -2.98
N ASP A 20 3.06 -14.87 -4.07
CA ASP A 20 4.47 -15.24 -4.19
C ASP A 20 5.34 -13.98 -4.32
N CYS A 21 5.44 -13.26 -3.20
CA CYS A 21 6.15 -12.00 -3.10
C CYS A 21 7.17 -12.03 -1.96
N THR A 22 8.24 -11.27 -2.13
CA THR A 22 9.28 -11.08 -1.12
C THR A 22 9.53 -9.59 -0.93
N THR A 23 10.15 -9.25 0.20
CA THR A 23 10.67 -7.89 0.43
C THR A 23 11.65 -7.50 -0.68
N ASP A 24 11.60 -6.23 -1.09
CA ASP A 24 12.48 -5.60 -2.06
C ASP A 24 13.66 -4.94 -1.34
N ASP A 25 14.80 -5.61 -1.34
CA ASP A 25 16.05 -5.10 -0.76
C ASP A 25 16.89 -4.27 -1.76
N SER A 26 16.43 -4.15 -3.02
CA SER A 26 17.20 -3.53 -4.11
C SER A 26 17.21 -2.00 -4.06
N LYS A 27 16.23 -1.39 -3.40
CA LYS A 27 16.06 0.08 -3.33
C LYS A 27 15.80 0.55 -1.92
N PRO A 28 16.56 1.55 -1.43
CA PRO A 28 16.35 2.08 -0.10
C PRO A 28 15.06 2.87 -0.03
N ILE A 29 14.32 2.66 1.06
CA ILE A 29 13.25 3.58 1.46
C ILE A 29 13.86 4.70 2.29
N LEU A 30 13.52 5.94 1.93
CA LEU A 30 13.96 7.12 2.64
C LEU A 30 13.00 7.41 3.80
N PHE A 31 13.52 7.75 4.96
CA PHE A 31 12.73 8.23 6.10
C PHE A 31 13.42 9.43 6.75
N THR A 32 12.62 10.33 7.33
CA THR A 32 13.17 11.29 8.29
C THR A 32 13.39 10.63 9.64
N LYS A 33 14.32 11.16 10.44
CA LYS A 33 14.56 10.66 11.79
C LYS A 33 13.31 10.81 12.68
N THR A 34 12.60 11.92 12.54
CA THR A 34 11.36 12.19 13.27
C THR A 34 10.26 11.21 12.90
N ALA A 35 10.15 10.82 11.62
CA ALA A 35 9.13 9.84 11.20
C ALA A 35 9.42 8.43 11.74
N ILE A 36 10.68 7.97 11.68
CA ILE A 36 11.03 6.61 12.13
C ILE A 36 10.95 6.46 13.65
N GLU A 37 11.26 7.53 14.41
CA GLU A 37 11.18 7.57 15.88
C GLU A 37 9.79 8.01 16.39
N GLY A 38 8.90 8.44 15.48
CA GLY A 38 7.57 8.98 15.79
C GLY A 38 6.49 7.91 15.90
N SER A 39 5.24 8.35 15.81
CA SER A 39 4.10 7.44 15.82
C SER A 39 3.99 6.63 14.53
N ASP A 40 3.25 5.53 14.54
CA ASP A 40 2.94 4.75 13.35
C ASP A 40 2.32 5.62 12.25
N ALA A 41 1.42 6.54 12.63
CA ALA A 41 0.79 7.47 11.70
C ALA A 41 1.81 8.42 11.05
N ASP A 42 2.80 8.92 11.80
CA ASP A 42 3.85 9.80 11.27
C ASP A 42 4.73 9.06 10.27
N LEU A 43 5.09 7.81 10.57
CA LEU A 43 5.89 6.96 9.69
C LEU A 43 5.16 6.66 8.37
N LEU A 44 3.89 6.25 8.45
CA LEU A 44 3.08 5.96 7.26
C LEU A 44 2.84 7.22 6.43
N ALA A 45 2.56 8.36 7.06
CA ALA A 45 2.44 9.64 6.37
C ALA A 45 3.75 10.06 5.68
N CYS A 46 4.90 9.82 6.32
CA CYS A 46 6.21 10.05 5.72
C CYS A 46 6.43 9.16 4.50
N ASN A 47 6.19 7.85 4.62
CA ASN A 47 6.30 6.91 3.49
C ASN A 47 5.43 7.37 2.31
N ARG A 48 4.14 7.65 2.56
CA ARG A 48 3.18 8.11 1.55
C ARG A 48 3.63 9.38 0.85
N GLY A 49 4.12 10.38 1.60
CA GLY A 49 4.65 11.62 1.04
C GLY A 49 5.85 11.39 0.11
N ILE A 50 6.74 10.48 0.50
CA ILE A 50 7.94 10.13 -0.27
C ILE A 50 7.57 9.37 -1.54
N VAL A 51 6.76 8.33 -1.43
CA VAL A 51 6.28 7.54 -2.57
C VAL A 51 5.56 8.43 -3.59
N ASN A 52 4.64 9.29 -3.15
CA ASN A 52 3.95 10.24 -4.04
C ASN A 52 4.93 11.16 -4.80
N ARG A 53 6.01 11.59 -4.14
CA ARG A 53 7.03 12.43 -4.78
C ARG A 53 7.87 11.63 -5.78
N VAL A 54 8.20 10.38 -5.49
CA VAL A 54 8.94 9.50 -6.41
C VAL A 54 8.07 9.13 -7.62
N ILE A 55 6.77 8.86 -7.44
CA ILE A 55 5.81 8.58 -8.52
C ILE A 55 5.82 9.68 -9.58
N ASP A 56 5.93 10.94 -9.18
CA ASP A 56 6.00 12.13 -10.06
C ASP A 56 7.38 12.35 -10.71
N TYR A 57 8.39 11.60 -10.29
CA TYR A 57 9.79 11.86 -10.63
C TYR A 57 10.43 10.76 -11.47
N VAL A 58 9.92 9.54 -11.40
CA VAL A 58 10.44 8.41 -12.18
C VAL A 58 9.47 8.03 -13.30
N ASP A 59 10.03 7.47 -14.38
CA ASP A 59 9.26 7.12 -15.59
C ASP A 59 8.57 5.76 -15.46
N ARG A 60 9.07 4.89 -14.58
CA ARG A 60 8.61 3.50 -14.45
C ARG A 60 8.44 3.07 -12.99
N PRO A 61 7.36 2.33 -12.65
CA PRO A 61 7.11 1.80 -11.31
C PRO A 61 8.26 1.02 -10.69
N GLU A 62 9.02 0.27 -11.50
CA GLU A 62 10.10 -0.60 -11.01
C GLU A 62 11.30 0.18 -10.47
N GLU A 63 11.31 1.50 -10.63
CA GLU A 63 12.31 2.42 -10.09
C GLU A 63 11.96 2.91 -8.68
N ILE A 64 10.76 2.59 -8.21
CA ILE A 64 10.30 2.83 -6.83
C ILE A 64 10.57 1.56 -6.00
N SER A 65 10.89 1.72 -4.72
CA SER A 65 10.89 0.57 -3.80
C SER A 65 9.50 -0.06 -3.77
N GLN A 66 9.42 -1.36 -4.07
CA GLN A 66 8.13 -2.06 -4.05
C GLN A 66 7.56 -2.11 -2.64
N ASP A 67 8.38 -2.27 -1.62
CA ASP A 67 7.93 -2.31 -0.23
C ASP A 67 7.34 -0.96 0.22
N ALA A 68 7.88 0.16 -0.28
CA ALA A 68 7.31 1.49 -0.04
C ALA A 68 5.92 1.63 -0.68
N LEU A 69 5.76 1.17 -1.92
CA LEU A 69 4.47 1.17 -2.64
C LEU A 69 3.45 0.26 -1.93
N ARG A 70 3.82 -0.98 -1.63
CA ARG A 70 2.96 -1.94 -0.90
C ARG A 70 2.51 -1.37 0.44
N SER A 71 3.42 -0.76 1.19
CA SER A 71 3.08 -0.06 2.44
C SER A 71 2.06 1.06 2.24
N MET A 72 2.27 1.95 1.25
CA MET A 72 1.33 3.04 0.97
C MET A 72 -0.04 2.50 0.55
N TYR A 73 -0.08 1.43 -0.24
CA TYR A 73 -1.34 0.88 -0.76
C TYR A 73 -2.08 -0.01 0.24
N VAL A 74 -1.40 -0.61 1.23
CA VAL A 74 -2.08 -1.21 2.40
C VAL A 74 -2.73 -0.15 3.27
N ASP A 75 -2.07 0.99 3.48
CA ASP A 75 -2.65 2.12 4.23
C ASP A 75 -3.89 2.67 3.50
N LEU A 76 -3.83 2.80 2.16
CA LEU A 76 -5.00 3.13 1.34
C LEU A 76 -6.11 2.09 1.47
N TYR A 77 -5.78 0.80 1.37
CA TYR A 77 -6.75 -0.30 1.53
C TYR A 77 -7.47 -0.19 2.87
N ALA A 78 -6.72 -0.14 3.98
CA ALA A 78 -7.29 -0.08 5.32
C ALA A 78 -8.24 1.11 5.48
N ARG A 79 -7.85 2.28 4.98
CA ARG A 79 -8.68 3.49 5.03
C ARG A 79 -9.94 3.37 4.17
N ALA A 80 -9.78 2.97 2.91
CA ALA A 80 -10.87 2.91 1.95
C ALA A 80 -11.92 1.85 2.33
N VAL A 81 -11.50 0.66 2.76
CA VAL A 81 -12.48 -0.38 3.15
C VAL A 81 -13.20 -0.04 4.46
N ALA A 82 -12.54 0.67 5.37
CA ALA A 82 -13.16 1.12 6.62
C ALA A 82 -14.21 2.22 6.38
N GLU A 83 -13.96 3.14 5.45
CA GLU A 83 -14.82 4.33 5.26
C GLU A 83 -15.80 4.23 4.11
N LEU A 84 -15.45 3.52 3.04
CA LEU A 84 -16.26 3.39 1.83
C LEU A 84 -16.85 1.99 1.65
N GLY A 85 -16.27 0.99 2.33
CA GLY A 85 -16.62 -0.43 2.15
C GLY A 85 -15.83 -1.12 1.05
N TRP A 86 -15.88 -2.45 1.06
CA TRP A 86 -15.12 -3.31 0.15
C TRP A 86 -15.50 -3.09 -1.32
N SER A 87 -16.79 -3.06 -1.66
CA SER A 87 -17.22 -2.86 -3.05
C SER A 87 -16.74 -1.53 -3.61
N ALA A 88 -16.80 -0.44 -2.83
CA ALA A 88 -16.33 0.87 -3.27
C ALA A 88 -14.80 0.90 -3.44
N TYR A 89 -14.04 0.25 -2.55
CA TYR A 89 -12.60 0.08 -2.73
C TYR A 89 -12.29 -0.67 -4.03
N ARG A 90 -12.94 -1.83 -4.23
CA ARG A 90 -12.76 -2.67 -5.41
C ARG A 90 -13.04 -1.92 -6.71
N ASP A 91 -14.11 -1.12 -6.73
CA ASP A 91 -14.57 -0.49 -7.97
C ASP A 91 -13.79 0.78 -8.31
N ARG A 92 -13.26 1.50 -7.30
CA ARG A 92 -12.56 2.79 -7.48
C ARG A 92 -11.04 2.69 -7.52
N VAL A 93 -10.45 1.67 -6.90
CA VAL A 93 -9.00 1.52 -6.83
C VAL A 93 -8.51 0.69 -8.02
N PRO A 94 -7.50 1.14 -8.78
CA PRO A 94 -6.96 0.37 -9.90
C PRO A 94 -6.45 -1.01 -9.47
N ARG A 95 -6.57 -2.00 -10.36
CA ARG A 95 -6.24 -3.39 -10.04
C ARG A 95 -4.78 -3.56 -9.60
N GLU A 96 -3.84 -2.93 -10.29
CA GLU A 96 -2.42 -2.97 -9.97
C GLU A 96 -2.14 -2.46 -8.54
N VAL A 97 -2.94 -1.51 -8.06
CA VAL A 97 -2.88 -1.00 -6.69
C VAL A 97 -3.45 -2.02 -5.71
N GLN A 98 -4.57 -2.66 -6.04
CA GLN A 98 -5.15 -3.73 -5.22
C GLN A 98 -4.18 -4.91 -5.06
N VAL A 99 -3.49 -5.29 -6.14
CA VAL A 99 -2.45 -6.34 -6.13
C VAL A 99 -1.30 -5.97 -5.19
N LEU A 100 -0.80 -4.73 -5.25
CA LEU A 100 0.25 -4.26 -4.36
C LEU A 100 -0.21 -4.21 -2.89
N ALA A 101 -1.48 -3.85 -2.63
CA ALA A 101 -2.05 -3.92 -1.29
C ALA A 101 -2.10 -5.37 -0.77
N LEU A 102 -2.55 -6.33 -1.58
CA LEU A 102 -2.57 -7.76 -1.21
C LEU A 102 -1.17 -8.31 -0.92
N GLN A 103 -0.17 -7.95 -1.75
CA GLN A 103 1.22 -8.29 -1.49
C GLN A 103 1.73 -7.70 -0.18
N GLY A 104 1.39 -6.43 0.09
CA GLY A 104 1.72 -5.79 1.36
C GLY A 104 1.12 -6.53 2.56
N LEU A 105 -0.16 -6.89 2.50
CA LEU A 105 -0.82 -7.69 3.56
C LEU A 105 -0.12 -9.03 3.81
N ALA A 106 0.37 -9.68 2.74
CA ALA A 106 1.12 -10.93 2.87
C ALA A 106 2.49 -10.76 3.54
N LEU A 107 3.20 -9.66 3.24
CA LEU A 107 4.52 -9.38 3.80
C LEU A 107 4.48 -8.79 5.22
N MET A 108 3.38 -8.16 5.62
CA MET A 108 3.22 -7.53 6.95
C MET A 108 2.85 -8.52 8.06
N ASP A 109 2.73 -9.80 7.75
CA ASP A 109 2.28 -10.85 8.68
C ASP A 109 0.96 -10.46 9.38
N ALA A 110 -0.01 -10.06 8.56
CA ALA A 110 -1.37 -9.70 8.98
C ALA A 110 -2.38 -10.79 8.54
N PRO A 111 -2.32 -12.01 9.10
CA PRO A 111 -2.99 -13.18 8.54
C PRO A 111 -4.52 -13.07 8.50
N GLU A 112 -5.14 -12.45 9.50
CA GLU A 112 -6.61 -12.26 9.51
C GLU A 112 -7.06 -11.31 8.39
N HIS A 113 -6.29 -10.23 8.16
CA HIS A 113 -6.56 -9.27 7.09
C HIS A 113 -6.31 -9.87 5.72
N LEU A 114 -5.23 -10.64 5.57
CA LEU A 114 -4.94 -11.34 4.32
C LEU A 114 -6.03 -12.35 3.97
N GLU A 115 -6.43 -13.21 4.91
CA GLU A 115 -7.50 -14.17 4.66
C GLU A 115 -8.85 -13.50 4.38
N LEU A 116 -9.15 -12.41 5.07
CA LEU A 116 -10.34 -11.60 4.79
C LEU A 116 -10.30 -11.06 3.36
N ALA A 117 -9.19 -10.45 2.94
CA ALA A 117 -9.04 -9.92 1.60
C ALA A 117 -9.13 -11.01 0.53
N LYS A 118 -8.53 -12.19 0.75
CA LYS A 118 -8.63 -13.35 -0.16
C LYS A 118 -10.07 -13.81 -0.35
N ARG A 119 -10.84 -13.95 0.73
CA ARG A 119 -12.26 -14.33 0.68
C ARG A 119 -13.11 -13.27 -0.02
N ALA A 120 -12.84 -12.00 0.23
CA ALA A 120 -13.51 -10.89 -0.42
C ALA A 120 -13.25 -10.85 -1.93
N VAL A 121 -12.00 -11.12 -2.32
CA VAL A 121 -11.56 -11.27 -3.71
C VAL A 121 -12.24 -12.45 -4.41
N ALA A 122 -12.40 -13.57 -3.70
CA ALA A 122 -13.12 -14.74 -4.20
C ALA A 122 -14.65 -14.54 -4.28
N GLY A 123 -15.17 -13.37 -3.86
CA GLY A 123 -16.60 -13.07 -3.88
C GLY A 123 -17.40 -13.81 -2.81
N GLU A 124 -16.75 -14.32 -1.77
CA GLU A 124 -17.39 -15.09 -0.68
C GLU A 124 -18.07 -14.20 0.36
N LEU A 125 -17.86 -12.89 0.29
CA LEU A 125 -18.28 -11.92 1.30
C LEU A 125 -19.08 -10.79 0.67
N ASP A 126 -20.18 -10.42 1.30
CA ASP A 126 -20.82 -9.12 1.05
C ASP A 126 -20.16 -8.02 1.89
N ASP A 127 -20.47 -6.76 1.58
CA ASP A 127 -19.88 -5.59 2.24
C ASP A 127 -20.15 -5.55 3.76
N ALA A 128 -21.32 -6.04 4.21
CA ALA A 128 -21.68 -6.03 5.62
C ALA A 128 -20.88 -7.08 6.41
N GLU A 129 -20.73 -8.28 5.85
CA GLU A 129 -19.88 -9.33 6.43
C GLU A 129 -18.42 -8.90 6.42
N PHE A 130 -17.94 -8.33 5.31
CA PHE A 130 -16.59 -7.80 5.21
C PHE A 130 -16.33 -6.75 6.29
N ALA A 131 -17.18 -5.73 6.42
CA ALA A 131 -16.99 -4.66 7.40
C ALA A 131 -16.93 -5.19 8.84
N ARG A 132 -17.77 -6.18 9.17
CA ARG A 132 -17.77 -6.83 10.49
C ARG A 132 -16.47 -7.60 10.75
N LEU A 133 -16.01 -8.38 9.77
CA LEU A 133 -14.77 -9.15 9.89
C LEU A 133 -13.55 -8.24 9.92
N PHE A 134 -13.54 -7.19 9.12
CA PHE A 134 -12.49 -6.17 9.09
C PHE A 134 -12.37 -5.48 10.45
N THR A 135 -13.49 -5.05 11.04
CA THR A 135 -13.50 -4.44 12.38
C THR A 135 -12.90 -5.38 13.44
N ARG A 136 -13.18 -6.68 13.34
CA ARG A 136 -12.61 -7.69 14.25
C ARG A 136 -11.10 -7.88 14.03
N ALA A 137 -10.67 -7.93 12.79
CA ALA A 137 -9.26 -8.06 12.43
C ALA A 137 -8.48 -6.81 12.90
N GLU A 138 -9.01 -5.60 12.67
CA GLU A 138 -8.43 -4.34 13.17
C GLU A 138 -8.34 -4.30 14.70
N ALA A 139 -9.33 -4.81 15.41
CA ALA A 139 -9.29 -4.89 16.88
C ALA A 139 -8.22 -5.87 17.40
N THR A 140 -7.85 -6.86 16.60
CA THR A 140 -6.85 -7.89 16.95
C THR A 140 -5.44 -7.41 16.58
N GLN A 141 -5.28 -6.90 15.36
CA GLN A 141 -4.04 -6.39 14.82
C GLN A 141 -4.37 -5.21 13.89
N PRO A 142 -4.24 -3.96 14.37
CA PRO A 142 -4.46 -2.79 13.54
C PRO A 142 -3.50 -2.78 12.35
N LEU A 143 -4.00 -2.63 11.12
CA LEU A 143 -3.14 -2.62 9.93
C LEU A 143 -2.14 -1.47 9.94
N ALA A 144 -2.51 -0.32 10.49
CA ALA A 144 -1.59 0.80 10.62
C ALA A 144 -0.34 0.43 11.45
N HIS A 145 -0.53 -0.35 12.51
CA HIS A 145 0.56 -0.81 13.36
C HIS A 145 1.41 -1.87 12.64
N ALA A 146 0.78 -2.91 12.06
CA ALA A 146 1.48 -3.96 11.31
C ALA A 146 2.30 -3.38 10.14
N ASN A 147 1.74 -2.41 9.42
CA ASN A 147 2.40 -1.72 8.32
C ASN A 147 3.60 -0.87 8.79
N ALA A 148 3.45 -0.14 9.90
CA ALA A 148 4.55 0.61 10.49
C ALA A 148 5.68 -0.32 10.96
N GLU A 149 5.36 -1.43 11.62
CA GLU A 149 6.35 -2.44 12.04
C GLU A 149 7.05 -3.08 10.84
N PHE A 150 6.32 -3.40 9.76
CA PHE A 150 6.92 -3.84 8.51
C PHE A 150 7.95 -2.84 7.99
N LEU A 151 7.57 -1.56 7.87
CA LEU A 151 8.49 -0.51 7.45
C LEU A 151 9.70 -0.42 8.39
N ARG A 152 9.52 -0.47 9.72
CA ARG A 152 10.61 -0.48 10.71
C ARG A 152 11.49 -1.73 10.64
N GLY A 153 10.97 -2.86 10.18
CA GLY A 153 11.67 -4.13 10.03
C GLY A 153 12.57 -4.24 8.79
N LEU A 154 12.30 -3.50 7.71
CA LEU A 154 13.06 -3.60 6.45
C LEU A 154 14.58 -3.37 6.61
N SER A 155 15.42 -4.21 6.01
CA SER A 155 16.88 -4.01 6.08
C SER A 155 17.35 -2.80 5.27
N THR A 156 16.66 -2.46 4.18
CA THR A 156 17.09 -1.45 3.22
C THR A 156 16.39 -0.11 3.46
N LYS A 157 16.79 0.59 4.53
CA LYS A 157 16.31 1.94 4.87
C LYS A 157 17.44 2.96 4.95
N GLN A 158 17.15 4.18 4.55
CA GLN A 158 18.03 5.34 4.78
C GLN A 158 17.32 6.37 5.65
N ILE A 159 17.89 6.65 6.81
CA ILE A 159 17.40 7.65 7.75
C ILE A 159 18.16 8.94 7.50
N ILE A 160 17.45 9.98 7.06
CA ILE A 160 18.00 11.27 6.69
C ILE A 160 17.52 12.32 7.70
N SER A 161 18.39 13.25 8.07
CA SER A 161 17.95 14.40 8.86
C SER A 161 16.99 15.27 8.05
N GLU A 162 15.99 15.82 8.73
CA GLU A 162 14.92 16.61 8.11
C GLU A 162 15.48 17.77 7.27
N ARG A 163 16.53 18.43 7.78
CA ARG A 163 17.22 19.54 7.11
C ARG A 163 17.88 19.16 5.79
N ASN A 164 18.26 17.90 5.63
CA ASN A 164 18.96 17.41 4.44
C ASN A 164 18.05 16.60 3.52
N PHE A 165 16.77 16.43 3.88
CA PHE A 165 15.87 15.53 3.19
C PHE A 165 15.73 15.87 1.71
N ASP A 166 15.47 17.13 1.36
CA ASP A 166 15.32 17.55 -0.04
C ASP A 166 16.57 17.33 -0.88
N VAL A 167 17.74 17.58 -0.29
CA VAL A 167 19.04 17.38 -0.95
C VAL A 167 19.28 15.89 -1.16
N ALA A 168 19.13 15.08 -0.12
CA ALA A 168 19.32 13.64 -0.19
C ALA A 168 18.31 12.96 -1.12
N PHE A 169 17.05 13.39 -1.11
CA PHE A 169 16.01 12.93 -2.03
C PHE A 169 16.38 13.24 -3.48
N SER A 170 16.83 14.47 -3.76
CA SER A 170 17.27 14.85 -5.11
C SER A 170 18.50 14.06 -5.56
N LEU A 171 19.47 13.83 -4.67
CA LEU A 171 20.66 13.02 -4.96
C LEU A 171 20.30 11.54 -5.19
N ALA A 172 19.38 10.98 -4.41
CA ALA A 172 18.93 9.59 -4.55
C ALA A 172 18.26 9.35 -5.90
N LEU A 173 17.59 10.36 -6.45
CA LEU A 173 16.96 10.28 -7.78
C LEU A 173 17.95 10.55 -8.91
N GLY A 174 19.00 11.34 -8.67
CA GLY A 174 20.21 11.40 -9.50
C GLY A 174 20.01 11.86 -10.95
N ARG A 175 18.85 12.44 -11.31
CA ARG A 175 18.48 12.76 -12.69
C ARG A 175 17.45 13.90 -12.80
N GLU A 176 17.22 14.38 -14.01
CA GLU A 176 16.11 15.30 -14.32
C GLU A 176 14.76 14.59 -14.12
N ARG A 177 13.73 15.36 -13.69
CA ARG A 177 12.39 14.83 -13.41
C ARG A 177 11.85 14.05 -14.63
N GLY A 178 11.46 12.80 -14.40
CA GLY A 178 10.79 11.95 -15.39
C GLY A 178 9.35 12.36 -15.69
N SER A 179 8.68 11.63 -16.58
CA SER A 179 7.29 11.86 -16.98
C SER A 179 6.26 11.49 -15.90
N GLY A 180 6.71 10.80 -14.85
CA GLY A 180 5.85 10.16 -13.86
C GLY A 180 5.38 8.78 -14.32
N THR A 181 5.10 7.91 -13.34
CA THR A 181 4.76 6.50 -13.60
C THR A 181 3.30 6.26 -13.99
N GLY A 182 2.41 7.24 -13.74
CA GLY A 182 0.97 7.07 -13.89
C GLY A 182 0.30 6.24 -12.78
N LEU A 183 1.05 5.75 -11.79
CA LEU A 183 0.49 5.06 -10.63
C LEU A 183 -0.43 5.97 -9.82
N LEU A 184 -1.43 5.38 -9.16
CA LEU A 184 -2.32 6.09 -8.25
C LEU A 184 -1.50 6.74 -7.14
N LYS A 185 -1.59 8.07 -7.08
CA LYS A 185 -1.16 8.86 -5.93
C LYS A 185 -2.30 8.93 -4.94
N TRP A 186 -1.94 8.89 -3.67
CA TRP A 186 -2.91 9.03 -2.59
C TRP A 186 -2.29 9.84 -1.47
N THR A 187 -2.90 10.95 -1.11
CA THR A 187 -2.38 11.90 -0.12
C THR A 187 -2.77 11.53 1.31
N GLY A 188 -3.70 10.59 1.46
CA GLY A 188 -4.42 10.33 2.71
C GLY A 188 -5.90 10.66 2.60
N ASP A 189 -6.30 11.41 1.57
CA ASP A 189 -7.69 11.77 1.29
C ASP A 189 -8.32 10.79 0.29
N LEU A 190 -9.48 10.23 0.62
CA LEU A 190 -10.22 9.34 -0.27
C LEU A 190 -10.90 10.08 -1.44
N ALA A 191 -10.91 11.42 -1.42
CA ALA A 191 -11.26 12.23 -2.58
C ALA A 191 -10.25 12.10 -3.74
N ASP A 192 -9.03 11.62 -3.47
CA ASP A 192 -8.02 11.35 -4.51
C ASP A 192 -8.36 10.12 -5.37
N LEU A 193 -9.26 9.26 -4.89
CA LEU A 193 -9.64 8.05 -5.62
C LEU A 193 -10.46 8.39 -6.87
N PRO A 194 -10.19 7.72 -8.01
CA PRO A 194 -11.00 7.85 -9.21
C PRO A 194 -12.50 7.73 -8.93
N GLY A 195 -13.28 8.54 -9.66
CA GLY A 195 -14.75 8.54 -9.63
C GLY A 195 -15.36 7.54 -10.59
#